data_AF-A0A2V8MV76-F1
#
_entry.id   AF-A0A2V8MV76-F1
#
_cell.length_a   1.000
_cell.length_b   1.000
_cell.length_c   1.000
_cell.angle_alpha   90.00
_cell.angle_beta   90.00
_cell.angle_gamma   90.00
#
_symmetry.space_group_name_H-M   'P 1'
#
loop_
_entity.id
_entity.type
_entity.pdbx_description
1 polymer ?
#
loop_
_entity_poly.entity_id
_entity_poly.type
_entity_poly.pdbx_seq_one_letter_code
_entity_poly.pdbx_strand_id
1 'polypeptide(L)'
;MAKAAWICGVSFCVCVFVIPPAAAQDAAAQIKAAQYALGMIRGPQRIDAINTIEYWGTGHAQQTPAMVTYHVSLSYLTPAMRVDVKRSNPDVRQIQVVNGSFAWNESVPGAGFIPGTTAMPAPGTVKDRLLQLWSTPHGALKAAERAGSNAKVRNENGATVITFPLAGALSGTTMNVTLNSKNQVEKVETRAGDNVTETTYSDYKDLGEIQSDVLFPSHIVQRQGGVSVLDLTISKTDTNNPYVVFAVPENVEKGRENE
;
A
#
# COMPACT_ATOMS: atom_id res chain seq x y z
N MET A 1 -28.64 -72.47 -2.30
CA MET A 1 -29.06 -71.07 -2.05
C MET A 1 -27.98 -70.42 -1.20
N ALA A 2 -27.13 -69.57 -1.79
CA ALA A 2 -26.00 -68.91 -1.13
C ALA A 2 -26.43 -67.53 -0.62
N LYS A 3 -26.11 -67.20 0.64
CA LYS A 3 -26.32 -65.87 1.23
C LYS A 3 -25.06 -65.02 1.03
N ALA A 4 -25.18 -63.93 0.30
CA ALA A 4 -24.13 -62.93 0.13
C ALA A 4 -24.11 -61.97 1.34
N ALA A 5 -22.93 -61.78 1.94
CA ALA A 5 -22.68 -60.78 2.97
C ALA A 5 -22.17 -59.50 2.30
N TRP A 6 -22.85 -58.38 2.53
CA TRP A 6 -22.40 -57.05 2.13
C TRP A 6 -21.58 -56.42 3.26
N ILE A 7 -20.32 -56.10 2.99
CA ILE A 7 -19.46 -55.30 3.86
C ILE A 7 -19.55 -53.86 3.38
N CYS A 8 -20.19 -52.98 4.15
CA CYS A 8 -20.12 -51.54 3.95
C CYS A 8 -18.72 -51.05 4.34
N GLY A 9 -17.89 -50.73 3.34
CA GLY A 9 -16.63 -50.02 3.55
C GLY A 9 -16.89 -48.55 3.84
N VAL A 10 -16.69 -48.13 5.09
CA VAL A 10 -16.64 -46.70 5.45
C VAL A 10 -15.29 -46.15 4.99
N SER A 11 -15.30 -45.33 3.94
CA SER A 11 -14.11 -44.62 3.48
C SER A 11 -13.87 -43.42 4.38
N PHE A 12 -12.83 -43.50 5.22
CA PHE A 12 -12.36 -42.38 6.03
C PHE A 12 -11.50 -41.47 5.14
N CYS A 13 -12.04 -40.32 4.75
CA CYS A 13 -11.27 -39.27 4.10
C CYS A 13 -10.44 -38.54 5.18
N VAL A 14 -9.15 -38.83 5.26
CA VAL A 14 -8.22 -38.14 6.16
C VAL A 14 -7.94 -36.75 5.56
N CYS A 15 -8.63 -35.73 6.07
CA CYS A 15 -8.25 -34.34 5.82
C CYS A 15 -6.94 -34.04 6.56
N VAL A 16 -5.83 -33.94 5.81
CA VAL A 16 -4.56 -33.48 6.36
C VAL A 16 -4.67 -31.98 6.66
N PHE A 17 -4.69 -31.63 7.95
CA PHE A 17 -4.53 -30.24 8.38
C PHE A 17 -3.07 -29.84 8.21
N VAL A 18 -2.77 -29.00 7.22
CA VAL A 18 -1.45 -28.37 7.10
C VAL A 18 -1.35 -27.30 8.18
N ILE A 19 -0.66 -27.60 9.27
CA ILE A 19 -0.33 -26.62 10.31
C ILE A 19 0.77 -25.71 9.75
N PRO A 20 0.54 -24.40 9.61
CA PRO A 20 1.60 -23.50 9.15
C PRO A 20 2.73 -23.44 10.18
N PRO A 21 3.99 -23.26 9.74
CA PRO A 21 5.13 -23.19 10.65
C PRO A 21 4.97 -22.04 11.66
N ALA A 22 5.46 -22.23 12.90
CA ALA A 22 5.31 -21.27 13.99
C ALA A 22 5.69 -19.82 13.61
N ALA A 23 6.80 -19.64 12.87
CA ALA A 23 7.24 -18.32 12.42
C ALA A 23 6.23 -17.61 11.50
N ALA A 24 5.47 -18.35 10.70
CA ALA A 24 4.41 -17.78 9.86
C ALA A 24 3.18 -17.39 10.70
N GLN A 25 2.89 -18.13 11.78
CA GLN A 25 1.85 -17.79 12.75
C GLN A 25 2.21 -16.51 13.51
N ASP A 26 3.47 -16.37 13.93
CA ASP A 26 3.98 -15.17 14.60
C ASP A 26 3.87 -13.93 13.70
N ALA A 27 4.24 -14.07 12.43
CA ALA A 27 4.11 -12.99 11.45
C ALA A 27 2.66 -12.55 11.26
N ALA A 28 1.74 -13.49 11.07
CA ALA A 28 0.32 -13.19 10.91
C ALA A 28 -0.26 -12.46 12.14
N ALA A 29 0.08 -12.92 13.35
CA ALA A 29 -0.37 -12.29 14.60
C ALA A 29 0.16 -10.85 14.74
N GLN A 30 1.44 -10.63 14.43
CA GLN A 30 2.05 -9.31 14.52
C GLN A 30 1.52 -8.34 13.46
N ILE A 31 1.31 -8.80 12.22
CA ILE A 31 0.67 -7.99 11.16
C ILE A 31 -0.73 -7.57 11.62
N LYS A 32 -1.50 -8.50 12.18
CA LYS A 32 -2.84 -8.21 12.68
C LYS A 32 -2.81 -7.19 13.82
N ALA A 33 -1.88 -7.32 14.76
CA ALA A 33 -1.70 -6.35 15.84
C ALA A 33 -1.38 -4.94 15.31
N ALA A 34 -0.56 -4.84 14.26
CA ALA A 34 -0.27 -3.56 13.61
C ALA A 34 -1.48 -2.98 12.87
N GLN A 35 -2.25 -3.83 12.16
CA GLN A 35 -3.50 -3.40 11.51
C GLN A 35 -4.52 -2.87 12.54
N TYR A 36 -4.61 -3.52 13.70
CA TYR A 36 -5.41 -3.03 14.82
C TYR A 36 -4.91 -1.68 15.34
N ALA A 37 -3.60 -1.51 15.50
CA ALA A 37 -3.00 -0.27 15.99
C ALA A 37 -3.24 0.94 15.06
N LEU A 38 -3.48 0.70 13.77
CA LEU A 38 -3.85 1.74 12.80
C LEU A 38 -5.37 1.92 12.64
N GLY A 39 -6.20 1.15 13.36
CA GLY A 39 -7.66 1.23 13.23
C GLY A 39 -8.21 0.60 11.95
N MET A 40 -7.47 -0.32 11.32
CA MET A 40 -7.92 -0.96 10.07
C MET A 40 -9.02 -1.99 10.30
N ILE A 41 -9.03 -2.61 11.48
CA ILE A 41 -9.87 -3.76 11.78
C ILE A 41 -11.22 -3.33 12.38
N ARG A 42 -12.32 -3.73 11.75
CA ARG A 42 -13.68 -3.34 12.11
C ARG A 42 -14.61 -4.54 12.29
N GLY A 43 -15.68 -4.29 13.05
CA GLY A 43 -16.77 -5.23 13.29
C GLY A 43 -16.38 -6.43 14.17
N PRO A 44 -17.36 -7.24 14.59
CA PRO A 44 -17.13 -8.44 15.39
C PRO A 44 -16.34 -9.52 14.64
N GLN A 45 -16.39 -9.51 13.30
CA GLN A 45 -15.63 -10.43 12.44
C GLN A 45 -14.15 -10.05 12.35
N ARG A 46 -13.74 -8.89 12.88
CA ARG A 46 -12.34 -8.45 12.92
C ARG A 46 -11.70 -8.41 11.53
N ILE A 47 -12.43 -7.84 10.58
CA ILE A 47 -11.99 -7.72 9.18
C ILE A 47 -11.36 -6.35 8.93
N ASP A 48 -10.39 -6.31 8.03
CA ASP A 48 -9.89 -5.05 7.48
C ASP A 48 -10.98 -4.41 6.63
N ALA A 49 -11.37 -3.18 6.97
CA ALA A 49 -12.43 -2.45 6.29
C ALA A 49 -11.93 -1.23 5.49
N ILE A 50 -10.62 -1.03 5.41
CA ILE A 50 -10.03 0.14 4.73
C ILE A 50 -9.65 -0.25 3.30
N ASN A 51 -10.44 0.13 2.32
CA ASN A 51 -10.20 -0.17 0.91
C ASN A 51 -9.71 1.05 0.13
N THR A 52 -10.21 2.23 0.46
CA THR A 52 -9.85 3.49 -0.20
C THR A 52 -9.49 4.53 0.85
N ILE A 53 -8.56 5.41 0.50
CA ILE A 53 -8.12 6.52 1.35
C ILE A 53 -7.90 7.74 0.45
N GLU A 54 -8.25 8.91 0.95
CA GLU A 54 -7.72 10.18 0.46
C GLU A 54 -6.91 10.88 1.55
N TYR A 55 -5.87 11.63 1.16
CA TYR A 55 -5.14 12.46 2.10
C TYR A 55 -4.53 13.70 1.45
N TRP A 56 -4.36 14.73 2.27
CA TRP A 56 -3.82 16.03 1.87
C TRP A 56 -2.64 16.39 2.75
N GLY A 57 -1.63 17.01 2.16
CA GLY A 57 -0.47 17.46 2.90
C GLY A 57 0.33 18.54 2.17
N THR A 58 1.26 19.13 2.90
CA THR A 58 2.23 20.09 2.37
C THR A 58 3.61 19.77 2.91
N GLY A 59 4.65 20.24 2.22
CA GLY A 59 6.01 20.08 2.73
C GLY A 59 7.07 20.43 1.69
N HIS A 60 8.17 19.69 1.65
CA HIS A 60 9.32 19.98 0.80
C HIS A 60 9.75 18.77 -0.03
N ALA A 61 10.22 19.02 -1.25
CA ALA A 61 10.83 18.01 -2.11
C ALA A 61 12.31 18.32 -2.36
N GLN A 62 13.17 17.28 -2.25
CA GLN A 62 14.64 17.38 -2.35
C GLN A 62 15.27 18.38 -1.37
N GLN A 63 16.60 18.52 -1.42
CA GLN A 63 17.37 19.52 -0.65
C GLN A 63 17.10 20.98 -1.09
N THR A 64 16.15 21.21 -2.00
CA THR A 64 15.74 22.54 -2.46
C THR A 64 14.52 23.00 -1.65
N PRO A 65 14.38 24.29 -1.30
CA PRO A 65 13.26 24.79 -0.48
C PRO A 65 11.91 24.81 -1.22
N ALA A 66 11.77 24.03 -2.30
CA ALA A 66 10.55 24.00 -3.09
C ALA A 66 9.42 23.37 -2.27
N MET A 67 8.43 24.19 -1.95
CA MET A 67 7.21 23.74 -1.31
C MET A 67 6.47 22.79 -2.25
N VAL A 68 5.90 21.73 -1.67
CA VAL A 68 4.99 20.83 -2.35
C VAL A 68 3.63 20.83 -1.67
N THR A 69 2.57 20.75 -2.46
CA THR A 69 1.23 20.38 -2.00
C THR A 69 0.87 19.03 -2.56
N TYR A 70 0.31 18.16 -1.72
CA TYR A 70 -0.11 16.82 -2.07
C TYR A 70 -1.60 16.66 -1.88
N HIS A 71 -2.26 16.08 -2.87
CA HIS A 71 -3.56 15.45 -2.74
C HIS A 71 -3.46 14.04 -3.34
N VAL A 72 -3.77 13.04 -2.53
CA VAL A 72 -3.68 11.64 -2.92
C VAL A 72 -5.01 10.96 -2.74
N SER A 73 -5.42 10.21 -3.75
CA SER A 73 -6.54 9.26 -3.68
C SER A 73 -6.01 7.87 -4.01
N LEU A 74 -6.37 6.85 -3.23
CA LEU A 74 -5.89 5.49 -3.46
C LEU A 74 -6.96 4.42 -3.23
N SER A 75 -6.74 3.25 -3.84
CA SER A 75 -7.52 2.03 -3.63
C SER A 75 -6.58 0.83 -3.50
N TYR A 76 -6.90 -0.05 -2.53
CA TYR A 76 -6.23 -1.33 -2.33
C TYR A 76 -6.98 -2.52 -2.93
N LEU A 77 -8.28 -2.34 -3.24
CA LEU A 77 -9.11 -3.38 -3.86
C LEU A 77 -8.61 -3.63 -5.29
N THR A 78 -8.60 -2.57 -6.09
CA THR A 78 -7.83 -2.49 -7.33
C THR A 78 -6.62 -1.63 -7.02
N PRO A 79 -5.39 -2.17 -7.01
CA PRO A 79 -4.20 -1.40 -6.65
C PRO A 79 -4.05 -0.16 -7.55
N ALA A 80 -4.47 0.98 -7.02
CA ALA A 80 -4.55 2.22 -7.78
C ALA A 80 -4.26 3.41 -6.90
N MET A 81 -3.61 4.42 -7.47
CA MET A 81 -3.23 5.64 -6.76
C MET A 81 -3.19 6.79 -7.76
N ARG A 82 -3.80 7.92 -7.38
CA ARG A 82 -3.65 9.21 -8.04
C ARG A 82 -2.92 10.14 -7.07
N VAL A 83 -1.82 10.72 -7.51
CA VAL A 83 -1.04 11.71 -6.77
C VAL A 83 -1.07 13.01 -7.55
N ASP A 84 -1.77 14.01 -7.02
CA ASP A 84 -1.75 15.38 -7.50
C ASP A 84 -0.75 16.17 -6.66
N VAL A 85 0.40 16.45 -7.25
CA VAL A 85 1.50 17.17 -6.61
C VAL A 85 1.75 18.48 -7.34
N LYS A 86 1.80 19.58 -6.60
CA LYS A 86 2.27 20.87 -7.10
C LYS A 86 3.55 21.26 -6.38
N ARG A 87 4.60 21.56 -7.13
CA ARG A 87 5.87 22.10 -6.63
C ARG A 87 5.91 23.60 -6.88
N SER A 88 6.48 24.38 -5.96
CA SER A 88 6.60 25.85 -6.12
C SER A 88 7.81 26.31 -6.93
N ASN A 89 8.85 25.47 -7.08
CA ASN A 89 10.04 25.80 -7.86
C ASN A 89 10.71 24.55 -8.47
N PRO A 90 10.73 24.40 -9.81
CA PRO A 90 9.92 25.19 -10.75
C PRO A 90 8.42 25.01 -10.43
N ASP A 91 7.59 26.03 -10.72
CA ASP A 91 6.14 25.95 -10.51
C ASP A 91 5.52 24.97 -11.50
N VAL A 92 5.36 23.72 -11.04
CA VAL A 92 4.91 22.60 -11.86
C VAL A 92 3.94 21.77 -11.05
N ARG A 93 2.77 21.50 -11.65
CA ARG A 93 1.80 20.53 -11.17
C ARG A 93 1.90 19.26 -12.00
N GLN A 94 1.91 18.11 -11.33
CA GLN A 94 1.88 16.79 -11.96
C GLN A 94 0.80 15.96 -11.31
N ILE A 95 -0.05 15.31 -12.12
CA ILE A 95 -1.03 14.35 -11.64
C ILE A 95 -0.61 13.00 -12.19
N GLN A 96 -0.17 12.12 -11.31
CA GLN A 96 0.37 10.81 -11.64
C GLN A 96 -0.63 9.75 -11.22
N VAL A 97 -0.96 8.83 -12.11
CA VAL A 97 -1.92 7.76 -11.84
C VAL A 97 -1.32 6.39 -12.13
N VAL A 98 -1.63 5.43 -11.27
CA VAL A 98 -1.45 4.01 -11.53
C VAL A 98 -2.75 3.27 -11.26
N ASN A 99 -3.05 2.26 -12.06
CA ASN A 99 -4.11 1.30 -11.84
C ASN A 99 -3.64 -0.06 -12.36
N GLY A 100 -3.31 -0.96 -11.43
CA GLY A 100 -2.81 -2.30 -11.75
C GLY A 100 -1.57 -2.25 -12.64
N SER A 101 -1.72 -2.65 -13.89
CA SER A 101 -0.63 -2.70 -14.88
C SER A 101 -0.52 -1.44 -15.76
N PHE A 102 -1.34 -0.42 -15.51
CA PHE A 102 -1.38 0.82 -16.28
C PHE A 102 -0.90 2.00 -15.44
N ALA A 103 -0.19 2.93 -16.06
CA ALA A 103 0.18 4.20 -15.46
C ALA A 103 0.11 5.32 -16.50
N TRP A 104 -0.32 6.50 -16.09
CA TRP A 104 -0.46 7.68 -16.97
C TRP A 104 -0.36 8.98 -16.19
N ASN A 105 -0.12 10.09 -16.88
CA ASN A 105 -0.18 11.43 -16.32
C ASN A 105 -1.45 12.14 -16.77
N GLU A 106 -2.10 12.87 -15.87
CA GLU A 106 -3.32 13.60 -16.17
C GLU A 106 -3.08 15.12 -16.16
N SER A 107 -3.77 15.87 -17.03
CA SER A 107 -3.76 17.34 -16.98
C SER A 107 -4.65 17.89 -15.85
N VAL A 108 -5.70 17.15 -15.50
CA VAL A 108 -6.61 17.38 -14.37
C VAL A 108 -7.07 16.03 -13.82
N PRO A 109 -7.49 15.90 -12.55
CA PRO A 109 -7.95 14.62 -12.04
C PRO A 109 -9.09 14.05 -12.89
N GLY A 110 -8.92 12.82 -13.38
CA GLY A 110 -9.89 12.15 -14.27
C GLY A 110 -9.79 12.55 -15.75
N ALA A 111 -8.68 13.17 -16.17
CA ALA A 111 -8.43 13.46 -17.58
C ALA A 111 -8.50 12.19 -18.45
N GLY A 112 -8.90 12.36 -19.71
CA GLY A 112 -9.26 11.25 -20.62
C GLY A 112 -10.76 10.92 -20.62
N PHE A 113 -11.51 11.36 -19.61
CA PHE A 113 -12.97 11.31 -19.58
C PHE A 113 -13.63 12.71 -19.55
N ILE A 114 -12.81 13.76 -19.45
CA ILE A 114 -13.25 15.16 -19.46
C ILE A 114 -12.86 15.77 -20.82
N PRO A 115 -13.81 16.31 -21.61
CA PRO A 115 -13.50 16.93 -22.89
C PRO A 115 -12.43 18.03 -22.77
N GLY A 116 -11.45 18.04 -23.69
CA GLY A 116 -10.37 19.03 -23.73
C GLY A 116 -9.21 18.79 -22.74
N THR A 117 -9.18 17.65 -22.05
CA THR A 117 -8.12 17.28 -21.09
C THR A 117 -7.29 16.12 -21.62
N THR A 118 -6.08 15.92 -21.09
CA THR A 118 -5.14 14.90 -21.59
C THR A 118 -4.78 13.88 -20.51
N ALA A 119 -4.81 12.61 -20.91
CA ALA A 119 -4.22 11.49 -20.18
C ALA A 119 -3.06 10.92 -21.01
N MET A 120 -1.83 11.13 -20.55
CA MET A 120 -0.62 10.71 -21.25
C MET A 120 -0.12 9.36 -20.71
N PRO A 121 -0.08 8.28 -21.52
CA PRO A 121 0.43 6.99 -21.07
C PRO A 121 1.87 7.10 -20.53
N ALA A 122 2.16 6.37 -19.46
CA ALA A 122 3.47 6.34 -18.80
C ALA A 122 3.82 4.92 -18.28
N PRO A 123 3.81 3.88 -19.15
CA PRO A 123 3.93 2.48 -18.74
C PRO A 123 5.20 2.17 -17.94
N GLY A 124 6.33 2.80 -18.29
CA GLY A 124 7.60 2.64 -17.56
C GLY A 124 7.57 3.08 -16.08
N THR A 125 6.50 3.75 -15.63
CA THR A 125 6.36 4.25 -14.24
C THR A 125 5.45 3.40 -13.35
N VAL A 126 4.90 2.30 -13.86
CA VAL A 126 3.97 1.41 -13.12
C VAL A 126 4.59 0.92 -11.81
N LYS A 127 5.84 0.43 -11.86
CA LYS A 127 6.51 -0.13 -10.68
C LYS A 127 6.68 0.90 -9.58
N ASP A 128 7.22 2.07 -9.91
CA ASP A 128 7.49 3.11 -8.91
C ASP A 128 6.20 3.60 -8.23
N ARG A 129 5.12 3.77 -9.00
CA ARG A 129 3.82 4.22 -8.48
C ARG A 129 3.11 3.15 -7.65
N LEU A 130 3.18 1.88 -8.07
CA LEU A 130 2.70 0.79 -7.22
C LEU A 130 3.52 0.68 -5.93
N LEU A 131 4.83 0.90 -6.00
CA LEU A 131 5.67 0.87 -4.81
C LEU A 131 5.32 2.02 -3.86
N GLN A 132 4.97 3.20 -4.37
CA GLN A 132 4.45 4.30 -3.58
C GLN A 132 3.13 3.93 -2.86
N LEU A 133 2.18 3.32 -3.58
CA LEU A 133 0.92 2.82 -3.01
C LEU A 133 1.17 1.83 -1.87
N TRP A 134 1.99 0.80 -2.13
CA TRP A 134 2.26 -0.27 -1.17
C TRP A 134 3.17 0.16 -0.03
N SER A 135 3.93 1.25 -0.20
CA SER A 135 4.77 1.77 0.88
C SER A 135 4.00 2.56 1.93
N THR A 136 2.75 2.97 1.66
CA THR A 136 1.90 3.62 2.68
C THR A 136 1.73 2.73 3.92
N PRO A 137 1.52 3.25 5.15
CA PRO A 137 1.39 2.43 6.35
C PRO A 137 0.34 1.32 6.23
N HIS A 138 -0.83 1.68 5.70
CA HIS A 138 -1.95 0.76 5.47
C HIS A 138 -1.65 -0.22 4.34
N GLY A 139 -1.02 0.26 3.26
CA GLY A 139 -0.59 -0.56 2.13
C GLY A 139 0.44 -1.59 2.53
N ALA A 140 1.44 -1.22 3.32
CA ALA A 140 2.53 -2.10 3.73
C ALA A 140 2.02 -3.27 4.56
N LEU A 141 1.08 -3.03 5.48
CA LEU A 141 0.45 -4.10 6.26
C LEU A 141 -0.43 -5.01 5.41
N LYS A 142 -1.18 -4.47 4.44
CA LYS A 142 -1.94 -5.27 3.47
C LYS A 142 -1.02 -6.11 2.58
N ALA A 143 0.11 -5.56 2.15
CA ALA A 143 1.11 -6.28 1.38
C ALA A 143 1.75 -7.41 2.20
N ALA A 144 2.04 -7.15 3.48
CA ALA A 144 2.53 -8.15 4.42
C ALA A 144 1.53 -9.30 4.60
N GLU A 145 0.25 -8.99 4.79
CA GLU A 145 -0.82 -9.99 4.90
C GLU A 145 -0.93 -10.84 3.62
N ARG A 146 -0.85 -10.21 2.44
CA ARG A 146 -0.87 -10.90 1.14
C ARG A 146 0.35 -11.79 0.92
N ALA A 147 1.50 -11.48 1.52
CA ALA A 147 2.69 -12.32 1.45
C ALA A 147 2.51 -13.65 2.22
N GLY A 148 1.56 -13.70 3.17
CA GLY A 148 1.20 -14.92 3.89
C GLY A 148 2.40 -15.55 4.59
N SER A 149 2.65 -16.83 4.34
CA SER A 149 3.78 -17.58 4.92
C SER A 149 5.17 -17.07 4.51
N ASN A 150 5.26 -16.16 3.53
CA ASN A 150 6.51 -15.53 3.15
C ASN A 150 6.85 -14.31 4.02
N ALA A 151 5.91 -13.83 4.84
CA ALA A 151 6.19 -12.81 5.84
C ALA A 151 6.92 -13.40 7.03
N LYS A 152 7.94 -12.68 7.50
CA LYS A 152 8.77 -13.05 8.64
C LYS A 152 8.84 -11.89 9.61
N VAL A 153 8.82 -12.18 10.90
CA VAL A 153 9.03 -11.18 11.96
C VAL A 153 10.37 -11.43 12.62
N ARG A 154 11.08 -10.35 12.91
CA ARG A 154 12.29 -10.38 13.73
C ARG A 154 12.37 -9.12 14.59
N ASN A 155 13.13 -9.21 15.67
CA ASN A 155 13.49 -8.04 16.46
C ASN A 155 14.85 -7.50 15.98
N GLU A 156 14.92 -6.21 15.66
CA GLU A 156 16.15 -5.50 15.32
C GLU A 156 16.28 -4.30 16.25
N ASN A 157 17.33 -4.28 17.07
CA ASN A 157 17.64 -3.16 17.98
C ASN A 157 16.45 -2.76 18.88
N GLY A 158 15.64 -3.72 19.32
CA GLY A 158 14.46 -3.47 20.16
C GLY A 158 13.18 -3.13 19.39
N ALA A 159 13.25 -2.97 18.06
CA ALA A 159 12.09 -2.73 17.20
C ALA A 159 11.64 -4.02 16.49
N THR A 160 10.33 -4.16 16.27
CA THR A 160 9.75 -5.27 15.52
C THR A 160 9.82 -4.97 14.03
N VAL A 161 10.39 -5.88 13.24
CA VAL A 161 10.52 -5.75 11.78
C VAL A 161 9.83 -6.91 11.08
N ILE A 162 8.87 -6.58 10.22
CA ILE A 162 8.17 -7.52 9.34
C ILE A 162 8.82 -7.45 7.95
N THR A 163 9.32 -8.57 7.44
CA THR A 163 9.98 -8.65 6.13
C THR A 163 9.28 -9.64 5.22
N PHE A 164 9.07 -9.27 3.96
CA PHE A 164 8.44 -10.10 2.95
C PHE A 164 8.83 -9.68 1.52
N PRO A 165 8.79 -10.60 0.55
CA PRO A 165 8.87 -10.26 -0.87
C PRO A 165 7.53 -9.69 -1.37
N LEU A 166 7.60 -8.73 -2.28
CA LEU A 166 6.42 -8.25 -3.02
C LEU A 166 6.11 -9.16 -4.22
N ALA A 167 4.84 -9.19 -4.62
CA ALA A 167 4.32 -10.02 -5.71
C ALA A 167 3.94 -9.19 -6.95
N GLY A 168 3.64 -9.89 -8.05
CA GLY A 168 3.12 -9.27 -9.29
C GLY A 168 4.16 -8.36 -9.96
N ALA A 169 3.73 -7.17 -10.38
CA ALA A 169 4.60 -6.19 -11.05
C ALA A 169 5.80 -5.73 -10.19
N LEU A 170 5.76 -5.97 -8.87
CA LEU A 170 6.82 -5.65 -7.91
C LEU A 170 7.66 -6.87 -7.48
N SER A 171 7.54 -8.00 -8.18
CA SER A 171 8.40 -9.16 -7.91
C SER A 171 9.89 -8.80 -8.09
N GLY A 172 10.71 -9.30 -7.16
CA GLY A 172 12.12 -8.91 -7.04
C GLY A 172 12.36 -7.76 -6.06
N THR A 173 11.30 -7.16 -5.49
CA THR A 173 11.39 -6.17 -4.42
C THR A 173 11.13 -6.83 -3.06
N THR A 174 12.00 -6.56 -2.08
CA THR A 174 11.77 -6.92 -0.67
C THR A 174 11.31 -5.69 0.09
N MET A 175 10.32 -5.85 0.96
CA MET A 175 9.84 -4.79 1.86
C MET A 175 10.13 -5.17 3.31
N ASN A 176 10.68 -4.23 4.08
CA ASN A 176 10.85 -4.29 5.52
C ASN A 176 9.96 -3.23 6.17
N VAL A 177 9.11 -3.64 7.10
CA VAL A 177 8.19 -2.77 7.83
C VAL A 177 8.61 -2.78 9.30
N THR A 178 9.15 -1.68 9.79
CA THR A 178 9.51 -1.49 11.20
C THR A 178 8.32 -0.90 11.95
N LEU A 179 7.99 -1.47 13.10
CA LEU A 179 6.91 -1.01 13.96
C LEU A 179 7.47 -0.30 15.20
N ASN A 180 6.82 0.77 15.64
CA ASN A 180 7.11 1.43 16.91
C ASN A 180 6.52 0.65 18.10
N SER A 181 6.75 1.16 19.33
CA SER A 181 6.26 0.54 20.57
C SER A 181 4.73 0.46 20.69
N LYS A 182 3.98 1.17 19.85
CA LYS A 182 2.51 1.11 19.75
C LYS A 182 2.04 0.18 18.63
N ASN A 183 2.93 -0.60 18.02
CA ASN A 183 2.69 -1.41 16.82
C ASN A 183 2.27 -0.61 15.58
N GLN A 184 2.52 0.69 15.53
CA GLN A 184 2.27 1.51 14.34
C GLN A 184 3.47 1.43 13.41
N VAL A 185 3.23 1.49 12.09
CA VAL A 185 4.31 1.46 11.10
C VAL A 185 5.17 2.72 11.25
N GLU A 186 6.42 2.56 11.65
CA GLU A 186 7.38 3.66 11.84
C GLU A 186 8.24 3.86 10.60
N LYS A 187 8.63 2.77 9.94
CA LYS A 187 9.45 2.79 8.73
C LYS A 187 9.04 1.72 7.75
N VAL A 188 9.03 2.06 6.47
CA VAL A 188 8.99 1.11 5.36
C VAL A 188 10.27 1.29 4.55
N GLU A 189 11.07 0.23 4.45
CA GLU A 189 12.21 0.15 3.53
C GLU A 189 11.84 -0.79 2.38
N THR A 190 12.02 -0.32 1.14
CA THR A 190 11.87 -1.14 -0.07
C THR A 190 13.20 -1.27 -0.77
N ARG A 191 13.57 -2.50 -1.10
CA ARG A 191 14.80 -2.84 -1.82
C ARG A 191 14.48 -3.46 -3.16
N ALA A 192 14.75 -2.74 -4.25
CA ALA A 192 14.59 -3.19 -5.62
C ALA A 192 15.96 -3.22 -6.30
N GLY A 193 16.63 -4.39 -6.28
CA GLY A 193 18.05 -4.47 -6.60
C GLY A 193 18.89 -3.64 -5.61
N ASP A 194 19.76 -2.77 -6.13
CA ASP A 194 20.58 -1.87 -5.32
C ASP A 194 19.82 -0.60 -4.86
N ASN A 195 18.64 -0.35 -5.42
CA ASN A 195 17.84 0.82 -5.06
C ASN A 195 17.12 0.59 -3.73
N VAL A 196 17.48 1.40 -2.74
CA VAL A 196 16.85 1.42 -1.42
C VAL A 196 16.10 2.73 -1.25
N THR A 197 14.79 2.61 -0.99
CA THR A 197 13.95 3.73 -0.57
C THR A 197 13.47 3.45 0.85
N GLU A 198 13.61 4.44 1.73
CA GLU A 198 13.11 4.40 3.10
C GLU A 198 12.04 5.48 3.27
N THR A 199 10.88 5.14 3.80
CA THR A 199 9.87 6.11 4.21
C THR A 199 9.60 5.95 5.69
N THR A 200 9.76 7.01 6.46
CA THR A 200 9.45 7.06 7.90
C THR A 200 8.14 7.79 8.14
N TYR A 201 7.42 7.33 9.16
CA TYR A 201 6.08 7.78 9.52
C TYR A 201 6.04 8.10 11.01
N SER A 202 5.61 9.31 11.36
CA SER A 202 5.51 9.73 12.76
C SER A 202 4.20 10.46 13.05
N ASP A 203 3.97 10.70 14.34
CA ASP A 203 2.89 11.57 14.84
C ASP A 203 1.49 11.12 14.41
N TYR A 204 1.26 9.81 14.51
CA TYR A 204 -0.02 9.18 14.21
C TYR A 204 -1.17 9.80 15.00
N LYS A 205 -2.21 10.23 14.28
CA LYS A 205 -3.47 10.74 14.82
C LYS A 205 -4.62 10.45 13.87
N ASP A 206 -5.85 10.56 14.35
CA ASP A 206 -7.02 10.57 13.47
C ASP A 206 -7.12 11.98 12.83
N LEU A 207 -6.91 12.02 11.51
CA LEU A 207 -6.92 13.24 10.69
C LEU A 207 -8.21 13.37 9.86
N GLY A 208 -9.21 12.53 10.16
CA GLY A 208 -10.53 12.57 9.54
C GLY A 208 -11.33 13.80 9.94
N GLU A 209 -12.13 14.33 9.00
CA GLU A 209 -13.17 15.31 9.35
C GLU A 209 -14.23 14.70 10.27
N ILE A 210 -14.49 13.40 10.09
CA ILE A 210 -15.29 12.57 10.98
C ILE A 210 -14.33 11.60 11.66
N GLN A 211 -14.27 11.64 12.99
CA GLN A 211 -13.45 10.71 13.75
C GLN A 211 -13.92 9.27 13.52
N SER A 212 -12.97 8.44 13.12
CA SER A 212 -13.17 7.03 12.77
C SER A 212 -12.27 6.10 13.59
N ASP A 213 -11.33 6.64 14.36
CA ASP A 213 -10.23 5.92 15.01
C ASP A 213 -9.25 5.27 14.02
N VAL A 214 -9.30 5.62 12.73
CA VAL A 214 -8.23 5.26 11.79
C VAL A 214 -7.07 6.22 11.98
N LEU A 215 -5.92 5.71 12.39
CA LEU A 215 -4.75 6.53 12.62
C LEU A 215 -3.91 6.65 11.35
N PHE A 216 -3.57 7.88 11.00
CA PHE A 216 -2.70 8.20 9.88
C PHE A 216 -1.50 9.02 10.37
N PRO A 217 -0.29 8.83 9.83
CA PRO A 217 0.86 9.63 10.24
C PRO A 217 0.66 11.08 9.80
N SER A 218 0.83 12.05 10.72
CA SER A 218 0.81 13.45 10.30
C SER A 218 2.14 13.92 9.71
N HIS A 219 3.18 13.10 9.76
CA HIS A 219 4.48 13.44 9.23
C HIS A 219 5.11 12.24 8.49
N ILE A 220 5.55 12.48 7.26
CA ILE A 220 6.08 11.47 6.35
C ILE A 220 7.38 11.98 5.74
N VAL A 221 8.46 11.23 5.92
CA VAL A 221 9.75 11.57 5.30
C VAL A 221 10.22 10.40 4.45
N GLN A 222 10.56 10.65 3.20
CA GLN A 222 11.13 9.66 2.30
C GLN A 222 12.59 9.99 2.00
N ARG A 223 13.43 8.96 2.05
CA ARG A 223 14.85 9.00 1.74
C ARG A 223 15.21 7.98 0.67
N GLN A 224 16.15 8.33 -0.18
CA GLN A 224 16.75 7.44 -1.17
C GLN A 224 18.26 7.60 -1.10
N GLY A 225 18.99 6.49 -0.95
CA GLY A 225 20.45 6.53 -0.76
C GLY A 225 20.89 7.40 0.43
N GLY A 226 20.09 7.47 1.50
CA GLY A 226 20.34 8.30 2.67
C GLY A 226 19.98 9.79 2.52
N VAL A 227 19.59 10.24 1.33
CA VAL A 227 19.21 11.63 1.06
C VAL A 227 17.71 11.80 1.17
N SER A 228 17.25 12.83 1.91
CA SER A 228 15.82 13.18 1.97
C SER A 228 15.33 13.69 0.60
N VAL A 229 14.30 13.04 0.07
CA VAL A 229 13.68 13.39 -1.22
C VAL A 229 12.29 13.96 -1.05
N LEU A 230 11.63 13.71 0.08
CA LEU A 230 10.30 14.19 0.40
C LEU A 230 10.13 14.32 1.92
N ASP A 231 9.55 15.42 2.37
CA ASP A 231 9.15 15.65 3.76
C ASP A 231 7.76 16.28 3.71
N LEU A 232 6.76 15.63 4.31
CA LEU A 232 5.35 16.02 4.26
C LEU A 232 4.76 16.11 5.67
N THR A 233 4.01 17.19 5.89
CA THR A 233 3.02 17.30 6.95
C THR A 233 1.63 17.02 6.37
N ILE A 234 0.97 15.99 6.87
CA ILE A 234 -0.39 15.60 6.48
C ILE A 234 -1.39 16.36 7.35
N SER A 235 -2.33 17.05 6.69
CA SER A 235 -3.29 17.94 7.35
C SER A 235 -4.70 17.36 7.44
N LYS A 236 -5.05 16.46 6.54
CA LYS A 236 -6.39 15.86 6.45
C LYS A 236 -6.31 14.48 5.83
N THR A 237 -7.20 13.59 6.26
CA THR A 237 -7.47 12.31 5.61
C THR A 237 -8.95 12.07 5.44
N ASP A 238 -9.34 11.29 4.44
CA ASP A 238 -10.60 10.57 4.41
C ASP A 238 -10.29 9.08 4.35
N THR A 239 -10.54 8.40 5.47
CA THR A 239 -10.30 6.96 5.66
C THR A 239 -11.60 6.17 5.72
N ASN A 240 -12.76 6.82 5.48
CA ASN A 240 -14.08 6.20 5.55
C ASN A 240 -14.53 5.63 4.19
N ASN A 241 -13.59 5.02 3.46
CA ASN A 241 -13.78 4.51 2.12
C ASN A 241 -14.37 5.56 1.14
N PRO A 242 -13.68 6.69 0.91
CA PRO A 242 -14.13 7.69 -0.07
C PRO A 242 -14.35 7.06 -1.45
N TYR A 243 -15.29 7.64 -2.19
CA TYR A 243 -15.56 7.26 -3.57
C TYR A 243 -14.44 7.73 -4.50
N VAL A 244 -13.50 6.84 -4.79
CA VAL A 244 -12.36 7.09 -5.68
C VAL A 244 -12.53 6.30 -6.98
N VAL A 245 -12.28 6.96 -8.12
CA VAL A 245 -12.43 6.37 -9.45
C VAL A 245 -11.15 6.51 -10.25
N PHE A 246 -10.69 5.38 -10.78
CA PHE A 246 -9.46 5.25 -11.58
C PHE A 246 -9.74 4.52 -12.90
N ALA A 247 -10.78 4.91 -13.64
CA ALA A 247 -11.03 4.33 -14.95
C ALA A 247 -9.80 4.54 -15.85
N VAL A 248 -9.38 3.49 -16.57
CA VAL A 248 -8.22 3.56 -17.47
C VAL A 248 -8.70 4.18 -18.79
N PRO A 249 -8.12 5.31 -19.23
CA PRO A 249 -8.49 5.90 -20.52
C PRO A 249 -8.11 4.97 -21.69
N GLU A 250 -8.92 4.95 -22.75
CA GLU A 250 -8.73 4.06 -23.91
C GLU A 250 -7.33 4.18 -24.55
N ASN A 251 -6.79 5.41 -24.63
CA ASN A 251 -5.46 5.64 -25.18
C ASN A 251 -4.33 5.11 -24.28
N VAL A 252 -4.57 4.99 -22.98
CA VAL A 252 -3.65 4.38 -22.01
C VAL A 252 -3.69 2.85 -22.13
N GLU A 253 -4.88 2.27 -22.34
CA GLU A 253 -5.01 0.84 -22.59
C GLU A 253 -4.22 0.42 -23.84
N LYS A 254 -4.44 1.12 -24.95
CA LYS A 254 -3.75 0.91 -26.23
C LYS A 254 -2.24 1.19 -26.15
N GLY A 255 -1.84 2.16 -25.33
CA GLY A 255 -0.43 2.54 -25.17
C GLY A 255 0.45 1.41 -24.58
N ARG A 256 -0.14 0.49 -23.80
CA ARG A 256 0.58 -0.64 -23.19
C ARG A 256 0.86 -1.78 -24.18
N GLU A 257 0.07 -1.92 -25.23
CA GLU A 257 0.19 -3.05 -26.17
C GLU A 257 1.35 -2.91 -27.16
N ASN A 258 1.97 -1.73 -27.21
CA ASN A 258 3.03 -1.39 -28.17
C ASN A 258 4.46 -1.46 -27.57
N GLU A 259 4.63 -2.04 -26.38
CA GLU A 259 5.91 -2.25 -25.67
C GLU A 259 6.17 -3.74 -25.44
#